data_AF-A0A4S8M3G3-F1
#
_entry.id   AF-A0A4S8M3G3-F1
#
_cell.length_a   1.000
_cell.length_b   1.000
_cell.length_c   1.000
_cell.angle_alpha   90.00
_cell.angle_beta   90.00
_cell.angle_gamma   90.00
#
_symmetry.space_group_name_H-M   'P 1'
#
loop_
_entity.id
_entity.type
_entity.pdbx_description
1 polymer ?
#
loop_
_entity_poly.entity_id
_entity_poly.type
_entity_poly.pdbx_seq_one_letter_code
_entity_poly.pdbx_strand_id
1 'polypeptide(L)'
;MFPIARLATLAIVLSLLDLALVDVQARPTQNLSDDDLLANGQKAQQLNAAFKNLTVDDACSTGDQACISGDLANCVDDKWQTTSCRGSQQCFALPSVKQQGVNVACTSERSAESLISATGATGG
;
A
#
# COMPACT_ATOMS: atom_id res chain seq x y z
N MET A 1 -17.14 35.77 46.93
CA MET A 1 -18.61 35.69 46.91
C MET A 1 -18.98 34.23 46.61
N PHE A 2 -19.23 33.44 47.67
CA PHE A 2 -19.89 32.10 47.76
C PHE A 2 -19.33 30.90 46.94
N PRO A 3 -19.48 29.62 47.38
CA PRO A 3 -18.61 28.98 48.39
C PRO A 3 -18.16 27.51 48.07
N ILE A 4 -17.13 27.08 48.80
CA ILE A 4 -16.89 25.76 49.46
C ILE A 4 -17.82 24.57 49.11
N ALA A 5 -17.24 23.45 48.68
CA ALA A 5 -17.70 22.11 49.08
C ALA A 5 -16.51 21.13 49.17
N ARG A 6 -16.24 20.70 50.41
CA ARG A 6 -15.28 19.65 50.77
C ARG A 6 -15.83 18.28 50.34
N LEU A 7 -14.98 17.38 49.88
CA LEU A 7 -15.06 15.96 50.25
C LEU A 7 -13.69 15.30 50.07
N ALA A 8 -13.07 15.05 51.22
CA ALA A 8 -11.92 14.19 51.36
C ALA A 8 -12.32 12.76 50.99
N THR A 9 -11.51 12.09 50.16
CA THR A 9 -11.50 10.63 50.14
C THR A 9 -10.05 10.16 50.15
N LEU A 10 -9.77 9.36 51.17
CA LEU A 10 -8.51 8.73 51.55
C LEU A 10 -7.77 8.08 50.36
N ALA A 11 -6.46 8.28 50.30
CA ALA A 11 -5.55 7.38 49.63
C ALA A 11 -5.43 6.08 50.45
N ILE A 12 -5.80 4.94 49.86
CA ILE A 12 -5.35 3.62 50.32
C ILE A 12 -4.62 2.98 49.14
N VAL A 13 -3.30 2.93 49.29
CA VAL A 13 -2.38 2.17 48.45
C VAL A 13 -2.54 0.71 48.82
N LEU A 14 -3.06 -0.13 47.91
CA LEU A 14 -3.00 -1.59 48.03
C LEU A 14 -2.54 -2.17 46.69
N SER A 15 -1.22 -2.36 46.58
CA SER A 15 -0.54 -3.00 45.47
C SER A 15 -0.74 -4.52 45.55
N LEU A 16 -1.42 -5.13 44.56
CA LEU A 16 -1.36 -6.57 44.29
C LEU A 16 -1.55 -6.85 42.79
N LEU A 17 -0.42 -7.19 42.14
CA LEU A 17 -0.29 -8.06 40.96
C LEU A 17 -1.24 -7.80 39.76
N ASP A 18 -0.90 -6.82 38.92
CA ASP A 18 -1.40 -6.75 37.55
C ASP A 18 -0.87 -7.96 36.75
N LEU A 19 -1.65 -9.03 36.67
CA LEU A 19 -1.54 -10.01 35.59
C LEU A 19 -1.83 -9.27 34.29
N ALA A 20 -0.77 -8.81 33.63
CA ALA A 20 -0.85 -8.30 32.27
C ALA A 20 -1.35 -9.42 31.35
N LEU A 21 -2.66 -9.46 31.11
CA LEU A 21 -3.25 -10.18 29.99
C LEU A 21 -2.78 -9.47 28.73
N VAL A 22 -1.73 -10.01 28.12
CA VAL A 22 -1.29 -9.62 26.78
C VAL A 22 -2.37 -10.16 25.85
N ASP A 23 -3.34 -9.32 25.48
CA ASP A 23 -4.37 -9.66 24.51
C ASP A 23 -3.67 -9.84 23.16
N VAL A 24 -3.38 -11.09 22.79
CA VAL A 24 -2.91 -11.45 21.46
C VAL A 24 -4.12 -11.30 20.52
N GLN A 25 -4.42 -10.05 20.14
CA GLN A 25 -5.38 -9.78 19.08
C GLN A 25 -4.76 -10.22 17.75
N ALA A 26 -5.10 -11.44 17.33
CA ALA A 26 -4.93 -11.86 15.96
C ALA A 26 -5.76 -10.91 15.07
N ARG A 27 -5.12 -9.95 14.39
CA ARG A 27 -5.79 -9.17 13.35
C ARG A 27 -6.27 -10.14 12.28
N PRO A 28 -7.55 -10.12 11.88
CA PRO A 28 -8.02 -10.91 10.76
C PRO A 28 -7.16 -10.55 9.55
N THR A 29 -6.54 -11.55 8.91
CA THR A 29 -6.05 -11.38 7.55
C THR A 29 -7.27 -11.07 6.70
N GLN A 30 -7.37 -9.85 6.18
CA GLN A 30 -8.44 -9.51 5.26
C GLN A 30 -8.20 -10.31 3.98
N ASN A 31 -8.98 -11.37 3.81
CA ASN A 31 -9.00 -12.11 2.56
C ASN A 31 -9.70 -11.24 1.53
N LEU A 32 -9.06 -11.02 0.39
CA LEU A 32 -9.64 -10.31 -0.74
C LEU A 32 -10.77 -11.14 -1.35
N SER A 33 -11.85 -10.47 -1.73
CA SER A 33 -12.89 -11.07 -2.58
C SER A 33 -12.43 -11.11 -4.05
N ASP A 34 -13.13 -11.88 -4.87
CA ASP A 34 -12.88 -11.90 -6.32
C ASP A 34 -13.09 -10.51 -6.94
N ASP A 35 -14.05 -9.74 -6.44
CA ASP A 35 -14.29 -8.36 -6.87
C ASP A 35 -13.12 -7.43 -6.51
N ASP A 36 -12.51 -7.61 -5.33
CA ASP A 36 -11.31 -6.86 -4.95
C ASP A 36 -10.13 -7.19 -5.86
N LEU A 37 -9.94 -8.47 -6.19
CA LEU A 37 -8.88 -8.90 -7.12
C LEU A 37 -9.12 -8.31 -8.51
N LEU A 38 -10.35 -8.35 -9.01
CA LEU A 38 -10.73 -7.75 -10.29
C LEU A 38 -10.44 -6.24 -10.30
N ALA A 39 -10.83 -5.52 -9.26
CA ALA A 39 -10.57 -4.09 -9.12
C ALA A 39 -9.07 -3.78 -9.12
N ASN A 40 -8.26 -4.60 -8.44
CA ASN A 40 -6.80 -4.47 -8.43
C ASN A 40 -6.20 -4.68 -9.83
N GLY A 41 -6.69 -5.66 -10.60
CA GLY A 41 -6.24 -5.90 -11.97
C GLY A 41 -6.59 -4.76 -12.91
N GLN A 42 -7.81 -4.24 -12.83
CA GLN A 42 -8.24 -3.06 -13.61
C GLN A 42 -7.41 -1.83 -13.26
N LYS A 43 -7.13 -1.62 -11.96
CA LYS A 43 -6.27 -0.51 -11.52
C LYS A 43 -4.85 -0.65 -12.05
N ALA A 44 -4.31 -1.87 -12.08
CA ALA A 44 -2.99 -2.15 -12.66
C ALA A 44 -2.95 -1.80 -14.15
N GLN A 45 -3.98 -2.15 -14.93
CA GLN A 45 -4.08 -1.80 -16.35
C GLN A 45 -4.09 -0.27 -16.55
N GLN A 46 -4.94 0.44 -15.81
CA GLN A 46 -5.03 1.91 -15.87
C GLN A 46 -3.69 2.58 -15.55
N LEU A 47 -2.98 2.10 -14.52
CA LEU A 47 -1.68 2.67 -14.14
C LEU A 47 -0.62 2.37 -15.19
N ASN A 48 -0.56 1.15 -15.71
CA ASN A 48 0.37 0.82 -16.79
C ASN A 48 0.10 1.65 -18.05
N ALA A 49 -1.16 1.98 -18.35
CA ALA A 49 -1.50 2.90 -19.44
C ALA A 49 -1.05 4.33 -19.14
N ALA A 50 -1.27 4.82 -17.91
CA ALA A 50 -0.84 6.16 -17.50
C ALA A 50 0.69 6.33 -17.52
N PHE A 51 1.42 5.32 -17.07
CA PHE A 51 2.89 5.30 -17.03
C PHE A 51 3.54 5.45 -18.40
N LYS A 52 2.85 5.07 -19.50
CA LYS A 52 3.37 5.27 -20.87
C LYS A 52 3.59 6.74 -21.24
N ASN A 53 2.86 7.65 -20.59
CA ASN A 53 2.95 9.09 -20.85
C ASN A 53 3.76 9.83 -19.77
N LEU A 54 4.20 9.13 -18.72
CA LEU A 54 4.93 9.73 -17.60
C LEU A 54 6.42 9.82 -17.93
N THR A 55 7.01 10.96 -17.58
CA THR A 55 8.43 11.27 -17.75
C THR A 55 9.04 11.68 -16.42
N VAL A 56 10.37 11.71 -16.36
CA VAL A 56 11.10 12.11 -15.14
C VAL A 56 10.90 13.58 -14.75
N ASP A 57 10.46 14.41 -15.70
CA ASP A 57 10.24 15.85 -15.50
C ASP A 57 8.83 16.17 -14.98
N ASP A 58 7.93 15.18 -14.99
CA ASP A 58 6.57 15.34 -14.46
C ASP A 58 6.57 15.47 -12.94
N ALA A 59 5.65 16.27 -12.42
CA ALA A 59 5.49 16.43 -10.97
C ALA A 59 5.03 15.12 -10.31
N CYS A 60 5.50 14.87 -9.10
CA CYS A 60 5.11 13.72 -8.29
C CYS A 60 5.02 14.10 -6.81
N SER A 61 4.31 13.29 -6.02
CA SER A 61 4.28 13.43 -4.57
C SER A 61 5.25 12.45 -3.93
N THR A 62 6.05 12.92 -2.99
CA THR A 62 6.99 12.05 -2.27
C THR A 62 6.31 10.78 -1.74
N GLY A 63 6.87 9.61 -2.09
CA GLY A 63 6.31 8.30 -1.80
C GLY A 63 5.55 7.64 -2.96
N ASP A 64 5.22 8.38 -4.02
CA ASP A 64 4.64 7.81 -5.24
C ASP A 64 5.61 6.83 -5.91
N GLN A 65 5.05 5.79 -6.52
CA GLN A 65 5.79 4.81 -7.32
C GLN A 65 5.21 4.74 -8.72
N ALA A 66 6.07 4.65 -9.72
CA ALA A 66 5.67 4.57 -11.10
C ALA A 66 6.64 3.74 -11.95
N CYS A 67 6.26 3.54 -13.20
CA CYS A 67 7.16 3.04 -14.23
C CYS A 67 7.42 4.17 -15.22
N ILE A 68 8.68 4.54 -15.45
CA ILE A 68 9.05 5.59 -16.41
C ILE A 68 10.02 4.96 -17.40
N SER A 69 9.64 4.94 -18.69
CA SER A 69 10.42 4.32 -19.76
C SER A 69 10.84 2.86 -19.49
N GLY A 70 10.05 2.12 -18.71
CA GLY A 70 10.32 0.73 -18.32
C GLY A 70 11.16 0.56 -17.06
N ASP A 71 11.64 1.65 -16.46
CA ASP A 71 12.39 1.62 -15.19
C ASP A 71 11.48 1.88 -13.99
N LEU A 72 11.86 1.32 -12.84
CA LEU A 72 11.16 1.57 -11.59
C LEU A 72 11.45 3.00 -11.11
N ALA A 73 10.42 3.80 -10.91
CA ALA A 73 10.55 5.17 -10.42
C ALA A 73 9.96 5.30 -9.02
N ASN A 74 10.69 5.95 -8.12
CA ASN A 74 10.18 6.39 -6.83
C ASN A 74 10.26 7.91 -6.75
N CYS A 75 9.21 8.54 -6.25
CA CYS A 75 9.22 9.98 -6.01
C CYS A 75 9.87 10.28 -4.66
N VAL A 76 10.96 11.05 -4.69
CA VAL A 76 11.71 11.47 -3.49
C VAL A 76 11.96 12.97 -3.60
N ASP A 77 11.58 13.72 -2.57
CA ASP A 77 11.63 15.18 -2.55
C ASP A 77 10.95 15.81 -3.79
N ASP A 78 9.76 15.27 -4.10
CA ASP A 78 8.89 15.67 -5.21
C ASP A 78 9.54 15.57 -6.61
N LYS A 79 10.53 14.67 -6.74
CA LYS A 79 11.21 14.34 -8.00
C LYS A 79 11.27 12.84 -8.24
N TRP A 80 11.11 12.45 -9.49
CA TRP A 80 11.29 11.06 -9.90
C TRP A 80 12.76 10.65 -9.85
N GLN A 81 13.03 9.56 -9.14
CA GLN A 81 14.30 8.84 -9.19
C GLN A 81 14.06 7.47 -9.79
N THR A 82 14.68 7.19 -10.94
CA THR A 82 14.55 5.92 -11.64
C THR A 82 15.65 4.94 -11.26
N THR A 83 15.32 3.66 -11.26
CA THR A 83 16.25 2.54 -11.09
C THR A 83 15.92 1.49 -12.13
N SER A 84 16.90 1.13 -12.95
CA SER A 84 16.68 0.17 -14.02
C SER A 84 16.43 -1.24 -13.50
N CYS A 85 15.49 -1.92 -14.15
CA CYS A 85 15.21 -3.32 -13.87
C CYS A 85 16.36 -4.24 -14.32
N ARG A 86 16.51 -5.40 -13.67
CA ARG A 86 17.61 -6.33 -13.97
C ARG A 86 17.31 -7.18 -15.20
N GLY A 87 18.33 -7.43 -16.02
CA GLY A 87 18.23 -8.34 -17.16
C GLY A 87 17.24 -7.82 -18.21
N SER A 88 16.30 -8.66 -18.62
CA SER A 88 15.25 -8.32 -19.59
C SER A 88 13.91 -7.94 -18.94
N GLN A 89 13.92 -7.62 -17.64
CA GLN A 89 12.71 -7.20 -16.94
C GLN A 89 12.41 -5.72 -17.21
N GLN A 90 11.14 -5.35 -17.03
CA GLN A 90 10.66 -3.98 -17.06
C GLN A 90 9.74 -3.73 -15.87
N CYS A 91 9.53 -2.47 -15.53
CA CYS A 91 8.62 -2.06 -14.48
C CYS A 91 7.17 -2.17 -14.97
N PHE A 92 6.32 -2.75 -14.12
CA PHE A 92 4.87 -2.78 -14.30
C PHE A 92 4.15 -2.53 -12.97
N ALA A 93 2.97 -1.92 -13.03
CA ALA A 93 1.97 -2.05 -11.97
C ALA A 93 1.34 -3.44 -12.02
N LEU A 94 1.30 -4.13 -10.88
CA LEU A 94 0.80 -5.49 -10.72
C LEU A 94 -0.35 -5.49 -9.69
N PRO A 95 -1.40 -6.29 -9.88
CA PRO A 95 -2.48 -6.40 -8.90
C PRO A 95 -1.96 -6.94 -7.57
N SER A 96 -2.36 -6.33 -6.46
CA SER A 96 -2.08 -6.86 -5.13
C SER A 96 -3.03 -8.01 -4.81
N VAL A 97 -2.49 -9.10 -4.25
CA VAL A 97 -3.26 -10.27 -3.77
C VAL A 97 -3.38 -10.33 -2.25
N LYS A 98 -2.73 -9.38 -1.55
CA LYS A 98 -2.67 -9.35 -0.08
C LYS A 98 -3.58 -8.28 0.54
N GLN A 99 -3.88 -7.25 -0.24
CA GLN A 99 -4.69 -6.08 0.14
C GLN A 99 -5.18 -5.39 -1.14
N GLN A 100 -6.20 -4.53 -1.04
CA GLN A 100 -6.66 -3.72 -2.16
C GLN A 100 -5.53 -2.81 -2.69
N GLY A 101 -5.50 -2.59 -3.99
CA GLY A 101 -4.52 -1.77 -4.70
C GLY A 101 -3.56 -2.56 -5.60
N VAL A 102 -2.43 -1.92 -5.89
CA VAL A 102 -1.40 -2.44 -6.81
C VAL A 102 -0.02 -2.39 -6.17
N ASN A 103 0.91 -3.15 -6.71
CA ASN A 103 2.34 -3.06 -6.40
C ASN A 103 3.09 -2.73 -7.69
N VAL A 104 4.02 -1.78 -7.64
CA VAL A 104 4.87 -1.44 -8.79
C VAL A 104 6.18 -2.20 -8.66
N ALA A 105 6.54 -3.01 -9.65
CA ALA A 105 7.71 -3.88 -9.56
C ALA A 105 8.31 -4.25 -10.93
N CYS A 106 9.59 -4.62 -10.92
CA CYS A 106 10.28 -5.19 -12.07
C CYS A 106 9.86 -6.65 -12.29
N THR A 107 9.37 -6.97 -13.49
CA THR A 107 9.07 -8.34 -13.90
C THR A 107 9.15 -8.47 -15.43
N SER A 108 8.85 -9.65 -15.98
CA SER A 108 8.69 -9.80 -17.43
C SER A 108 7.29 -9.38 -17.87
N GLU A 109 7.14 -8.87 -19.08
CA GLU A 109 5.83 -8.51 -19.67
C GLU A 109 4.84 -9.68 -19.59
N ARG A 110 5.27 -10.88 -19.99
CA ARG A 110 4.46 -12.11 -19.88
C ARG A 110 3.97 -12.38 -18.47
N SER A 111 4.82 -12.16 -17.46
CA SER A 111 4.42 -12.35 -16.06
C SER A 111 3.43 -11.28 -15.61
N ALA A 112 3.63 -10.03 -16.00
CA ALA A 112 2.69 -8.94 -15.70
C ALA A 112 1.32 -9.21 -16.31
N GLU A 113 1.27 -9.55 -17.60
CA GLU A 113 0.04 -9.92 -18.31
C GLU A 113 -0.66 -11.11 -17.65
N SER A 114 0.09 -12.16 -17.32
CA SER A 114 -0.47 -13.34 -16.66
C SER A 114 -1.10 -12.99 -15.31
N LEU A 115 -0.43 -12.19 -14.48
CA LEU A 115 -0.95 -11.77 -13.17
C LEU A 115 -2.20 -10.91 -13.30
N ILE A 116 -2.22 -9.97 -14.25
CA ILE A 116 -3.37 -9.10 -14.51
C ILE A 116 -4.56 -9.93 -15.03
N SER A 117 -4.33 -10.81 -16.01
CA SER A 117 -5.39 -11.65 -16.57
C SER A 117 -5.99 -12.62 -15.54
N ALA A 118 -5.19 -13.07 -14.57
CA ALA A 118 -5.63 -13.99 -13.53
C ALA A 118 -6.67 -13.38 -12.58
N THR A 119 -6.78 -12.05 -12.52
CA THR A 119 -7.82 -11.37 -11.76
C THR A 119 -9.15 -11.27 -12.53
N GLY A 120 -9.21 -11.73 -13.78
CA GLY A 120 -10.34 -11.52 -14.67
C GLY A 120 -10.39 -10.12 -15.32
N ALA A 121 -9.37 -9.28 -15.14
CA ALA A 121 -9.32 -7.96 -15.73
C ALA A 121 -9.07 -8.02 -17.25
N THR A 122 -10.06 -7.59 -18.04
CA THR A 122 -9.99 -7.55 -19.51
C THR A 122 -10.14 -6.12 -20.04
N GLY A 123 -9.22 -5.22 -19.70
CA GLY A 123 -9.10 -3.91 -20.33
C GLY A 123 -8.97 -2.74 -19.34
N GLY A 124 -7.99 -1.88 -19.61
CA GLY A 124 -7.70 -0.63 -18.92
C GLY A 124 -6.53 0.11 -19.55
#